data_AF-A0A921BFV8-F1
#
_entry.id   AF-A0A921BFV8-F1
#
_cell.length_a   1.000
_cell.length_b   1.000
_cell.length_c   1.000
_cell.angle_alpha   90.00
_cell.angle_beta   90.00
_cell.angle_gamma   90.00
#
_symmetry.space_group_name_H-M   'P 1'
#
loop_
_entity.id
_entity.type
_entity.pdbx_description
1 polymer ?
#
loop_
_entity_poly.entity_id
_entity_poly.type
_entity_poly.pdbx_seq_one_letter_code
_entity_poly.pdbx_strand_id
1 'polypeptide(L)'
;MTPAVRKKLYKLAVKFGKFIGYTNAGTVEFLVTSQGQIYFLEMNTRLQVEHGVTELVTGLGIVELQLKVAAGEPLGLLKMI
;
A
#
# COMPACT_ATOMS: atom_id res chain seq x y z
N MET A 1 14.73 -5.47 9.22
CA MET A 1 14.23 -4.12 8.82
C MET A 1 13.86 -3.34 10.07
N THR A 2 14.37 -2.11 10.24
CA THR A 2 14.04 -1.27 11.41
C THR A 2 12.66 -0.61 11.26
N PRO A 3 12.00 -0.22 12.37
CA PRO A 3 10.74 0.53 12.31
C PRO A 3 10.83 1.83 11.50
N ALA A 4 11.99 2.50 11.55
CA ALA A 4 12.23 3.74 10.79
C ALA A 4 12.24 3.50 9.28
N VAL A 5 12.92 2.43 8.82
CA VAL A 5 12.95 2.05 7.39
C VAL A 5 11.54 1.67 6.92
N ARG A 6 10.81 0.89 7.72
CA ARG A 6 9.40 0.54 7.44
C ARG A 6 8.51 1.77 7.27
N LYS A 7 8.60 2.74 8.20
CA LYS A 7 7.84 4.00 8.12
C LYS A 7 8.20 4.81 6.88
N LYS A 8 9.46 4.78 6.46
CA LYS A 8 9.92 5.45 5.23
C LYS A 8 9.34 4.79 3.97
N LEU A 9 9.30 3.46 3.89
CA LEU A 9 8.66 2.73 2.79
C LEU A 9 7.19 3.14 2.62
N TYR A 10 6.41 3.13 3.69
CA TYR A 10 4.98 3.50 3.63
C TYR A 10 4.78 4.93 3.16
N LYS A 11 5.59 5.88 3.66
CA LYS A 11 5.53 7.27 3.20
C LYS A 11 5.85 7.40 1.71
N LEU A 12 6.84 6.66 1.20
CA LEU A 12 7.19 6.69 -0.22
C LEU A 12 6.09 6.10 -1.09
N ALA A 13 5.51 4.95 -0.71
CA ALA A 13 4.40 4.33 -1.43
C ALA A 13 3.18 5.26 -1.51
N VAL A 14 2.76 5.85 -0.38
CA VAL A 14 1.65 6.81 -0.35
C VAL A 14 1.95 8.07 -1.17
N LYS A 15 3.18 8.60 -1.09
CA LYS A 15 3.60 9.75 -1.90
C LYS A 15 3.52 9.44 -3.39
N PHE A 16 3.98 8.27 -3.82
CA PHE A 16 3.93 7.83 -5.21
C PHE A 16 2.49 7.71 -5.72
N GLY A 17 1.63 7.00 -4.97
CA GLY A 17 0.21 6.85 -5.33
C GLY A 17 -0.51 8.19 -5.46
N LYS A 18 -0.27 9.13 -4.54
CA LYS A 18 -0.82 10.49 -4.62
C LYS A 18 -0.32 11.26 -5.84
N PHE A 19 0.97 11.16 -6.14
CA PHE A 19 1.59 11.88 -7.27
C PHE A 19 0.98 11.49 -8.62
N ILE A 20 0.68 10.20 -8.81
CA ILE A 20 0.08 9.70 -10.06
C ILE A 20 -1.46 9.74 -10.07
N GLY A 21 -2.09 10.25 -9.00
CA GLY A 21 -3.54 10.24 -8.87
C GLY A 21 -4.13 8.83 -8.82
N TYR A 22 -3.42 7.87 -8.23
CA TYR A 22 -3.84 6.47 -8.21
C TYR A 22 -5.13 6.30 -7.41
N THR A 23 -6.06 5.51 -7.96
CA THR A 23 -7.29 5.11 -7.30
C THR A 23 -7.32 3.59 -7.14
N ASN A 24 -8.10 3.12 -6.19
CA ASN A 24 -8.24 1.70 -5.86
C ASN A 24 -6.95 1.08 -5.23
N ALA A 25 -6.94 -0.23 -5.00
CA ALA A 25 -5.82 -0.93 -4.39
C ALA A 25 -4.72 -1.27 -5.41
N GLY A 26 -3.45 -1.10 -5.00
CA GLY A 26 -2.27 -1.45 -5.77
C GLY A 26 -1.06 -1.60 -4.87
N THR A 27 -0.01 -2.24 -5.39
CA THR A 27 1.23 -2.53 -4.63
C THR A 27 2.40 -1.78 -5.23
N VAL A 28 3.13 -1.03 -4.40
CA VAL A 28 4.40 -0.41 -4.77
C VAL A 28 5.53 -1.31 -4.30
N GLU A 29 6.35 -1.79 -5.24
CA GLU A 29 7.42 -2.74 -4.96
C GLU A 29 8.75 -2.03 -4.80
N PHE A 30 9.45 -2.41 -3.73
CA PHE A 30 10.73 -1.83 -3.36
C PHE A 30 11.77 -2.91 -3.14
N LEU A 31 13.02 -2.60 -3.50
CA LEU A 31 14.20 -3.33 -3.04
C LEU A 31 14.80 -2.58 -1.84
N VAL A 32 15.09 -3.32 -0.77
CA VAL A 32 15.72 -2.77 0.44
C VAL A 32 17.04 -3.48 0.70
N THR A 33 18.13 -2.72 0.72
CA THR A 33 19.46 -3.29 1.01
C THR A 33 19.63 -3.58 2.50
N SER A 34 20.67 -4.33 2.86
CA SER A 34 21.01 -4.61 4.28
C SER A 34 21.32 -3.35 5.08
N GLN A 35 21.82 -2.28 4.43
CA GLN A 35 22.04 -0.96 5.03
C GLN A 35 20.77 -0.09 5.09
N GLY A 36 19.62 -0.61 4.65
CA GLY A 36 18.33 0.08 4.70
C GLY A 36 18.11 1.11 3.58
N GLN A 37 18.90 1.07 2.50
CA GLN A 37 18.63 1.88 1.31
C GLN A 37 17.42 1.32 0.56
N ILE A 38 16.55 2.20 0.08
CA ILE A 38 15.27 1.85 -0.55
C ILE A 38 15.34 2.27 -2.02
N TYR A 39 15.03 1.33 -2.92
CA TYR A 39 14.93 1.57 -4.36
C TYR A 39 13.53 1.16 -4.83
N PHE A 40 12.90 2.02 -5.63
CA PHE A 40 11.64 1.68 -6.31
C PHE A 40 11.94 0.69 -7.45
N LEU A 41 11.13 -0.36 -7.56
CA LEU A 41 11.20 -1.30 -8.67
C LEU A 41 10.09 -1.02 -9.67
N GLU A 42 8.85 -1.19 -9.23
CA GLU A 42 7.66 -0.93 -10.04
C GLU A 42 6.43 -0.72 -9.14
N MET A 43 5.28 -0.47 -9.77
CA MET A 43 3.98 -0.52 -9.12
C MET A 43 3.05 -1.45 -9.89
N ASN A 44 2.46 -2.41 -9.20
CA ASN A 44 1.41 -3.27 -9.71
C ASN A 44 0.06 -2.58 -9.50
N THR A 45 -0.57 -2.12 -10.58
CA THR A 45 -1.82 -1.33 -10.57
C THR A 45 -3.08 -2.20 -10.51
N ARG A 46 -3.03 -3.28 -9.74
CA ARG A 46 -4.09 -4.26 -9.54
C ARG A 46 -3.99 -4.84 -8.13
N LEU A 47 -5.01 -5.59 -7.72
CA LEU A 47 -4.91 -6.42 -6.54
C LEU A 47 -3.77 -7.43 -6.72
N GLN A 48 -3.00 -7.60 -5.66
CA GLN A 48 -1.85 -8.48 -5.63
C GLN A 48 -2.27 -9.87 -5.12
N VAL A 49 -1.68 -10.94 -5.66
CA VAL A 49 -2.05 -12.31 -5.28
C VAL A 49 -1.87 -12.54 -3.77
N GLU A 50 -0.78 -12.03 -3.20
CA GLU A 50 -0.44 -12.15 -1.77
C GLU A 50 -1.21 -11.20 -0.82
N HIS A 51 -2.25 -10.50 -1.29
CA HIS A 51 -3.03 -9.56 -0.47
C HIS A 51 -3.59 -10.19 0.82
N GLY A 52 -3.89 -11.49 0.83
CA GLY A 52 -4.41 -12.21 2.00
C GLY A 52 -3.55 -12.06 3.26
N VAL A 53 -2.21 -11.92 3.12
CA VAL A 53 -1.34 -11.64 4.29
C VAL A 53 -1.64 -10.26 4.88
N THR A 54 -1.92 -9.27 4.03
CA THR A 54 -2.28 -7.92 4.46
C THR A 54 -3.65 -7.94 5.15
N GLU A 55 -4.62 -8.64 4.58
CA GLU A 55 -5.95 -8.77 5.18
C GLU A 55 -5.90 -9.44 6.55
N LEU A 56 -5.13 -10.53 6.70
CA LEU A 56 -4.96 -11.23 7.98
C LEU A 56 -4.35 -10.35 9.08
N VAL A 57 -3.36 -9.51 8.76
CA VAL A 57 -2.68 -8.66 9.74
C VAL A 57 -3.46 -7.38 10.05
N THR A 58 -4.20 -6.85 9.08
CA THR A 58 -4.91 -5.56 9.22
C THR A 58 -6.38 -5.73 9.62
N GLY A 59 -6.97 -6.91 9.37
CA GLY A 59 -8.41 -7.13 9.51
C GLY A 59 -9.25 -6.44 8.43
N LEU A 60 -8.63 -5.91 7.37
CA LEU A 60 -9.32 -5.21 6.29
C LEU A 60 -9.61 -6.16 5.13
N GLY A 61 -10.86 -6.19 4.65
CA GLY A 61 -11.22 -6.81 3.38
C GLY A 61 -10.86 -5.90 2.22
N ILE A 62 -9.72 -6.13 1.57
CA ILE A 62 -9.22 -5.28 0.49
C ILE A 62 -10.20 -5.29 -0.67
N VAL A 63 -10.70 -6.46 -1.10
CA VAL A 63 -11.67 -6.56 -2.20
C VAL A 63 -12.95 -5.76 -1.92
N GLU A 64 -13.46 -5.81 -0.69
CA GLU A 64 -14.62 -5.00 -0.28
C GLU A 64 -14.31 -3.50 -0.38
N LEU A 65 -13.15 -3.07 0.11
CA LEU A 65 -12.72 -1.67 0.00
C LEU A 65 -12.54 -1.23 -1.46
N GLN A 66 -12.06 -2.11 -2.34
CA GLN A 66 -11.96 -1.82 -3.77
C GLN A 66 -13.32 -1.53 -4.39
N LEU A 67 -14.36 -2.30 -4.02
CA LEU A 67 -15.73 -2.09 -4.49
C LEU A 67 -16.31 -0.78 -3.97
N LYS A 68 -16.14 -0.47 -2.68
CA LYS A 68 -16.58 0.80 -2.07
C LYS A 68 -15.93 2.01 -2.75
N VAL A 69 -14.61 1.99 -2.93
CA VAL A 69 -13.89 3.06 -3.61
C VAL A 69 -14.34 3.20 -5.07
N ALA A 70 -14.59 2.09 -5.78
CA ALA A 70 -15.13 2.13 -7.14
C ALA A 70 -16.56 2.73 -7.21
N ALA A 71 -17.36 2.58 -6.15
CA ALA A 71 -18.66 3.21 -5.99
C ALA A 71 -18.59 4.70 -5.57
N GLY A 72 -17.39 5.25 -5.39
CA GLY A 72 -17.18 6.64 -4.94
C GLY A 72 -17.31 6.84 -3.44
N GLU A 73 -17.41 5.77 -2.65
CA GLU A 73 -17.43 5.85 -1.20
C GLU A 73 -16.02 6.21 -0.65
N PRO A 74 -15.94 6.98 0.45
CA PRO A 74 -14.68 7.21 1.12
C PRO A 74 -14.15 5.89 1.74
N LEU A 75 -12.82 5.77 1.85
CA LEU A 75 -12.15 4.59 2.45
C LEU A 75 -12.64 4.26 3.87
N GLY A 76 -13.21 5.21 4.61
CA GLY A 76 -13.84 4.97 5.92
C GLY A 76 -12.88 4.49 7.02
N LEU A 77 -11.56 4.47 6.76
CA LEU A 77 -10.57 4.01 7.71
C LEU A 77 -10.31 5.07 8.78
N LEU A 78 -10.59 4.76 10.06
CA LEU A 78 -10.02 5.48 11.20
C LEU A 78 -8.49 5.40 11.06
N LYS A 79 -7.81 6.55 11.11
CA LYS A 79 -6.37 6.71 10.89
C LYS A 79 -5.55 5.54 11.48
N MET A 80 -5.15 4.59 10.65
CA MET A 80 -4.01 3.73 10.94
C MET A 80 -2.80 4.39 10.32
N ILE A 81 -1.98 5.05 11.16
CA ILE A 81 -0.51 5.27 11.12
C ILE A 81 -0.16 6.29 12.20
#